data_AF-A0A4S8JUH9-F1
#
_entry.id   AF-A0A4S8JUH9-F1
#
_cell.length_a   1.000
_cell.length_b   1.000
_cell.length_c   1.000
_cell.angle_alpha   90.00
_cell.angle_beta   90.00
_cell.angle_gamma   90.00
#
_symmetry.space_group_name_H-M   'P 1'
#
loop_
_entity.id
_entity.type
_entity.pdbx_description
1 polymer ?
#
loop_
_entity_poly.entity_id
_entity_poly.type
_entity_poly.pdbx_seq_one_letter_code
_entity_poly.pdbx_strand_id
1 'polypeptide(L)'
;MSTDTFHHKLDFSGLSLEKAGTPEWERVRAQMMEVVANEQNWFEAVYDGVAPELREALFGRTLKELFGLPVDVKMRNTSNKPHHGYIGQFPGLDYEALSVFDAHLVEGTRSFAELMWPEGNPSFWSDHTPDDRFISRSSKQIHLFSTLV
;
A
#
# COMPACT_ATOMS: atom_id res chain seq x y z
N MET A 1 -34.10 2.82 3.96
CA MET A 1 -33.59 2.59 2.60
C MET A 1 -32.13 2.20 2.75
N SER A 2 -31.80 0.93 2.49
CA SER A 2 -30.43 0.43 2.58
C SER A 2 -29.68 0.95 1.36
N THR A 3 -28.73 1.86 1.54
CA THR A 3 -27.73 2.17 0.51
C THR A 3 -26.63 1.13 0.62
N ASP A 4 -26.91 -0.09 0.17
CA ASP A 4 -25.84 -1.02 -0.18
C ASP A 4 -25.07 -0.37 -1.32
N THR A 5 -23.96 0.26 -0.96
CA THR A 5 -23.04 0.79 -1.96
C THR A 5 -22.36 -0.43 -2.53
N PHE A 6 -22.86 -0.92 -3.67
CA PHE A 6 -22.20 -1.96 -4.44
C PHE A 6 -20.83 -1.42 -4.86
N HIS A 7 -19.79 -1.77 -4.11
CA HIS A 7 -18.43 -1.43 -4.49
C HIS A 7 -18.06 -2.31 -5.68
N HIS A 8 -17.67 -1.67 -6.78
CA HIS A 8 -17.22 -2.41 -7.96
C HIS A 8 -15.95 -3.16 -7.60
N LYS A 9 -16.05 -4.48 -7.53
CA LYS A 9 -14.92 -5.36 -7.31
C LYS A 9 -14.45 -5.86 -8.67
N LEU A 10 -13.24 -5.46 -9.05
CA LEU A 10 -12.63 -5.83 -10.32
C LEU A 10 -11.57 -6.90 -10.08
N ASP A 11 -11.66 -7.99 -10.83
CA ASP A 11 -10.75 -9.11 -10.71
C ASP A 11 -9.56 -8.95 -11.65
N PHE A 12 -8.38 -8.73 -11.07
CA PHE A 12 -7.11 -8.67 -11.78
C PHE A 12 -6.32 -9.98 -11.68
N SER A 13 -6.90 -11.02 -11.08
CA SER A 13 -6.21 -12.29 -10.85
C SER A 13 -5.76 -12.91 -12.17
N GLY A 14 -4.50 -13.37 -12.22
CA GLY A 14 -3.91 -13.94 -13.42
C GLY A 14 -3.73 -12.96 -14.60
N LEU A 15 -3.97 -11.64 -14.43
CA LEU A 15 -3.56 -10.64 -15.40
C LEU A 15 -2.06 -10.36 -15.27
N SER A 16 -1.40 -10.16 -16.41
CA SER A 16 0.01 -9.75 -16.48
C SER A 16 0.22 -8.87 -17.72
N LEU A 17 1.27 -8.05 -17.71
CA LEU A 17 1.61 -7.20 -18.86
C LEU A 17 1.84 -8.01 -20.15
N GLU A 18 2.27 -9.26 -20.03
CA GLU A 18 2.45 -10.19 -21.16
C GLU A 18 1.13 -10.57 -21.83
N LYS A 19 0.01 -10.50 -21.09
CA LYS A 19 -1.35 -10.74 -21.60
C LYS A 19 -2.01 -9.48 -22.15
N ALA A 20 -1.28 -8.37 -22.27
CA ALA A 20 -1.82 -7.13 -22.83
C ALA A 20 -2.39 -7.38 -24.25
N GLY A 21 -3.61 -6.88 -24.48
CA GLY A 21 -4.33 -7.08 -25.75
C GLY A 21 -5.08 -8.40 -25.89
N THR A 22 -5.04 -9.29 -24.90
CA THR A 22 -5.93 -10.47 -24.85
C THR A 22 -7.38 -10.05 -24.54
N PRO A 23 -8.39 -10.86 -24.95
CA PRO A 23 -9.80 -10.57 -24.63
C PRO A 23 -10.05 -10.39 -23.13
N GLU A 24 -9.37 -11.19 -22.29
CA GLU A 24 -9.47 -11.11 -20.83
C GLU A 24 -8.91 -9.78 -20.31
N TRP A 25 -7.74 -9.36 -20.81
CA TRP A 25 -7.13 -8.09 -20.44
C TRP A 25 -7.99 -6.89 -20.87
N GLU A 26 -8.46 -6.88 -22.11
CA GLU A 26 -9.30 -5.79 -22.63
C GLU A 26 -10.65 -5.72 -21.90
N ARG A 27 -11.21 -6.86 -21.49
CA ARG A 27 -12.43 -6.90 -20.67
C ARG A 27 -12.22 -6.21 -19.33
N VAL A 28 -11.20 -6.59 -18.56
CA VAL A 28 -10.95 -5.99 -17.24
C VAL A 28 -10.58 -4.50 -17.38
N ARG A 29 -9.81 -4.15 -18.41
CA ARG A 29 -9.51 -2.75 -18.74
C ARG A 29 -10.78 -1.95 -19.02
N ALA A 30 -11.71 -2.47 -19.83
CA ALA A 30 -12.97 -1.80 -20.13
C ALA A 30 -13.83 -1.61 -18.88
N GLN A 31 -13.93 -2.63 -18.02
CA GLN A 31 -14.63 -2.54 -16.74
C GLN A 31 -14.01 -1.48 -15.82
N MET A 32 -12.68 -1.43 -15.73
CA MET A 32 -11.98 -0.39 -14.98
C MET A 32 -12.29 1.01 -15.52
N MET A 33 -12.25 1.19 -16.84
CA MET A 33 -12.55 2.48 -17.47
C MET A 33 -14.01 2.92 -17.24
N GLU A 34 -14.96 1.99 -17.23
CA GLU A 34 -16.36 2.26 -16.93
C GLU A 34 -16.53 2.76 -15.48
N VAL A 35 -15.90 2.08 -14.51
CA VAL A 35 -15.96 2.50 -13.09
C VAL A 35 -15.35 3.88 -12.88
N VAL A 36 -14.21 4.15 -13.53
CA VAL A 36 -13.54 5.45 -13.45
C VAL A 36 -14.33 6.55 -14.16
N ALA A 37 -15.01 6.25 -15.26
CA ALA A 37 -15.82 7.23 -15.99
C ALA A 37 -17.15 7.55 -15.30
N ASN A 38 -17.68 6.60 -14.52
CA ASN A 38 -18.89 6.81 -13.72
C ASN A 38 -18.57 7.63 -12.46
N GLU A 39 -19.61 8.20 -11.84
CA GLU A 39 -19.49 9.02 -10.61
C GLU A 39 -18.78 8.28 -9.45
N GLN A 40 -18.71 6.96 -9.54
CA GLN A 40 -18.12 6.09 -8.54
C GLN A 40 -16.59 6.19 -8.47
N ASN A 41 -15.83 6.59 -9.51
CA ASN A 41 -14.39 6.93 -9.50
C ASN A 41 -13.39 6.00 -8.75
N TRP A 42 -13.83 4.88 -8.18
CA TRP A 42 -13.03 3.97 -7.35
C TRP A 42 -13.58 2.54 -7.41
N PHE A 43 -12.70 1.55 -7.22
CA PHE A 43 -13.02 0.13 -7.20
C PHE A 43 -12.13 -0.63 -6.21
N GLU A 44 -12.59 -1.79 -5.77
CA GLU A 44 -11.75 -2.77 -5.07
C GLU A 44 -11.07 -3.66 -6.12
N ALA A 45 -9.74 -3.74 -6.10
CA ALA A 45 -8.99 -4.64 -6.97
C ALA A 45 -8.75 -5.99 -6.26
N VAL A 46 -9.20 -7.09 -6.86
CA VAL A 46 -8.78 -8.44 -6.46
C VAL A 46 -7.51 -8.78 -7.18
N TYR A 47 -6.51 -9.20 -6.43
CA TYR A 47 -5.21 -9.56 -6.97
C TYR A 47 -4.68 -10.77 -6.22
N ASP A 48 -4.33 -11.82 -6.97
CA ASP A 48 -3.83 -13.10 -6.46
C ASP A 48 -2.30 -13.15 -6.32
N GLY A 49 -1.59 -12.10 -6.73
CA GLY A 49 -0.13 -12.05 -6.67
C GLY A 49 0.45 -11.70 -5.29
N VAL A 50 -0.36 -11.63 -4.24
CA VAL A 50 0.12 -11.44 -2.86
C VAL A 50 -0.08 -12.73 -2.07
N ALA A 51 1.03 -13.37 -1.70
CA ALA A 51 1.02 -14.55 -0.86
C ALA A 51 0.36 -14.25 0.51
N PRO A 52 -0.51 -15.14 1.04
CA PRO A 52 -1.12 -14.97 2.36
C PRO A 52 -0.09 -14.74 3.47
N GLU A 53 1.05 -15.42 3.41
CA GLU A 53 2.15 -15.31 4.37
C GLU A 53 2.73 -13.89 4.38
N LEU A 54 2.84 -13.27 3.21
CA LEU A 54 3.31 -11.90 3.05
C LEU A 54 2.30 -10.88 3.60
N ARG A 55 1.00 -11.14 3.41
CA ARG A 55 -0.07 -10.34 4.02
C ARG A 55 0.01 -10.40 5.55
N GLU A 56 0.17 -11.59 6.11
CA GLU A 56 0.29 -11.79 7.56
C GLU A 56 1.59 -11.18 8.12
N ALA A 57 2.71 -11.31 7.41
CA ALA A 57 3.95 -10.64 7.79
C ALA A 57 3.75 -9.12 7.88
N LEU A 58 3.10 -8.53 6.88
CA LEU A 58 2.84 -7.09 6.83
C LEU A 58 1.88 -6.62 7.94
N PHE A 59 0.64 -7.11 7.94
CA PHE A 59 -0.41 -6.62 8.84
C PHE A 59 -0.29 -7.20 10.26
N GLY A 60 0.19 -8.44 10.37
CA GLY A 60 0.32 -9.14 11.64
C GLY A 60 1.51 -8.68 12.48
N ARG A 61 2.61 -8.24 11.84
CA ARG A 61 3.86 -7.83 12.49
C ARG A 61 4.33 -6.45 12.06
N THR A 62 4.71 -6.27 10.79
CA THR A 62 5.47 -5.11 10.32
C THR A 62 4.77 -3.77 10.59
N LEU A 63 3.47 -3.67 10.31
CA LEU A 63 2.73 -2.43 10.56
C LEU A 63 2.58 -2.14 12.06
N LYS A 64 2.42 -3.16 12.89
CA LYS A 64 2.34 -2.98 14.35
C LYS A 64 3.65 -2.46 14.92
N GLU A 65 4.78 -3.01 14.46
CA GLU A 65 6.10 -2.51 14.83
C GLU A 65 6.31 -1.06 14.37
N LEU A 66 5.93 -0.75 13.13
CA LEU A 66 6.08 0.59 12.55
C LEU A 66 5.27 1.64 13.33
N PHE A 67 3.99 1.39 13.58
CA PHE A 67 3.14 2.34 14.31
C PHE A 67 3.41 2.36 15.82
N GLY A 68 3.99 1.28 16.36
CA GLY A 68 4.51 1.23 17.72
C GLY A 68 5.77 2.06 17.96
N LEU A 69 6.40 2.60 16.91
CA LEU A 69 7.56 3.47 17.05
C LEU A 69 7.22 4.79 17.78
N PRO A 70 8.18 5.38 18.51
CA PRO A 70 8.03 6.71 19.08
C PRO A 70 7.64 7.76 18.04
N VAL A 71 6.84 8.74 18.46
CA VAL A 71 6.29 9.75 17.53
C VAL A 71 7.38 10.59 16.88
N ASP A 72 8.46 10.89 17.60
CA ASP A 72 9.61 11.64 17.12
C ASP A 72 10.36 10.87 16.02
N VAL A 73 10.44 9.54 16.11
CA VAL A 73 10.97 8.68 15.05
C VAL A 73 10.08 8.74 13.81
N LYS A 74 8.76 8.58 13.99
CA LYS A 74 7.79 8.64 12.88
C LYS A 74 7.80 10.01 12.18
N MET A 75 7.91 11.10 12.94
CA MET A 75 8.02 12.47 12.42
C MET A 75 9.25 12.73 11.54
N ARG A 76 10.27 11.85 11.56
CA ARG A 76 11.42 11.93 10.62
C ARG A 76 10.99 11.63 9.19
N ASN A 77 9.87 10.91 8.99
CA ASN A 77 9.26 10.71 7.67
C ASN A 77 8.64 12.02 7.19
N THR A 78 9.47 12.89 6.62
CA THR A 78 9.06 14.20 6.11
C THR A 78 8.86 14.15 4.59
N SER A 79 8.07 15.09 4.07
CA SER A 79 7.84 15.25 2.64
C SER A 79 7.56 16.70 2.30
N ASN A 80 8.00 17.11 1.11
CA ASN A 80 7.59 18.38 0.50
C ASN A 80 6.28 18.27 -0.31
N LYS A 81 5.76 17.05 -0.51
CA LYS A 81 4.47 16.79 -1.19
C LYS A 81 3.32 16.86 -0.19
N PRO A 82 2.20 17.55 -0.51
CA PRO A 82 1.01 17.60 0.34
C PRO A 82 0.49 16.20 0.68
N HIS A 83 0.10 15.96 1.93
CA HIS A 83 -0.45 14.68 2.40
C HIS A 83 0.54 13.49 2.32
N HIS A 84 1.84 13.76 2.35
CA HIS A 84 2.87 12.73 2.35
C HIS A 84 3.81 12.89 3.55
N GLY A 85 4.52 11.83 3.89
CA GLY A 85 5.29 11.74 5.13
C GLY A 85 4.41 11.25 6.28
N TYR A 86 4.80 11.59 7.50
CA TYR A 86 4.04 11.35 8.70
C TYR A 86 2.85 12.31 8.80
N ILE A 87 1.68 11.74 9.02
CA ILE A 87 0.44 12.46 9.33
C ILE A 87 -0.03 11.91 10.68
N GLY A 88 -0.21 12.78 11.66
CA GLY A 88 -0.64 12.39 13.00
C GLY A 88 -0.53 13.56 13.95
N GLN A 89 -0.98 13.38 15.19
CA GLN A 89 -0.93 14.41 16.26
C GLN A 89 -1.72 15.69 15.94
N PHE A 90 -2.63 15.65 14.97
CA PHE A 90 -3.56 16.75 14.71
C PHE A 90 -4.79 16.63 15.61
N PRO A 91 -5.22 17.71 16.29
CA PRO A 91 -6.46 17.69 17.05
C PRO A 91 -7.65 17.25 16.18
N GLY A 92 -8.38 16.23 16.63
CA GLY A 92 -9.54 15.69 15.91
C GLY A 92 -9.22 14.63 14.83
N LEU A 93 -7.96 14.23 14.69
CA LEU A 93 -7.57 13.12 13.82
C LEU A 93 -7.45 11.82 14.64
N ASP A 94 -8.23 10.81 14.27
CA ASP A 94 -8.28 9.49 14.92
C ASP A 94 -7.40 8.44 14.24
N TYR A 95 -6.54 8.87 13.31
CA TYR A 95 -5.59 8.01 12.64
C TYR A 95 -4.22 8.66 12.55
N GLU A 96 -3.20 7.82 12.35
CA GLU A 96 -1.89 8.25 11.87
C GLU A 96 -1.53 7.54 10.57
N ALA A 97 -0.68 8.17 9.77
CA ALA A 97 -0.22 7.65 8.50
C ALA A 97 1.26 7.91 8.27
N LEU A 98 1.89 7.01 7.51
CA LEU A 98 3.28 7.12 7.06
C LEU A 98 3.34 6.84 5.55
N SER A 99 4.29 7.47 4.87
CA SER A 99 4.44 7.32 3.41
C SER A 99 5.79 6.69 3.05
N VAL A 100 5.72 5.63 2.23
CA VAL A 100 6.91 5.00 1.63
C VAL A 100 7.05 5.50 0.19
N PHE A 101 8.09 6.28 -0.05
CA PHE A 101 8.45 6.80 -1.37
C PHE A 101 9.19 5.75 -2.18
N ASP A 102 8.94 5.75 -3.50
CA ASP A 102 9.54 4.81 -4.44
C ASP A 102 9.48 3.37 -3.91
N ALA A 103 8.31 3.01 -3.38
CA ALA A 103 7.99 1.70 -2.81
C ALA A 103 8.27 0.54 -3.79
N HIS A 104 8.10 0.80 -5.08
CA HIS A 104 8.51 -0.05 -6.20
C HIS A 104 10.01 -0.32 -6.34
N LEU A 105 10.86 0.45 -5.66
CA LEU A 105 12.32 0.31 -5.68
C LEU A 105 12.84 -0.22 -4.35
N VAL A 106 13.88 -1.05 -4.41
CA VAL A 106 14.56 -1.59 -3.22
C VAL A 106 15.18 -0.46 -2.41
N GLU A 107 15.72 0.54 -3.09
CA GLU A 107 16.35 1.70 -2.50
C GLU A 107 15.33 2.57 -1.74
N GLY A 108 14.11 2.70 -2.27
CA GLY A 108 13.04 3.46 -1.61
C GLY A 108 12.59 2.81 -0.32
N THR A 109 12.33 1.50 -0.37
CA THR A 109 11.95 0.70 0.82
C THR A 109 13.06 0.64 1.87
N ARG A 110 14.32 0.48 1.44
CA ARG A 110 15.49 0.50 2.32
C ARG A 110 15.70 1.87 2.98
N SER A 111 15.59 2.95 2.22
CA SER A 111 15.73 4.32 2.76
C SER A 111 14.68 4.61 3.83
N PHE A 112 13.45 4.15 3.61
CA PHE A 112 12.39 4.23 4.62
C PHE A 112 12.73 3.39 5.88
N ALA A 113 13.22 2.16 5.69
CA ALA A 113 13.60 1.28 6.79
C ALA A 113 14.72 1.89 7.65
N GLU A 114 15.78 2.40 7.03
CA GLU A 114 16.92 3.04 7.71
C GLU A 114 16.48 4.31 8.48
N LEU A 115 15.46 5.02 7.98
CA LEU A 115 14.89 6.20 8.63
C LEU A 115 14.11 5.83 9.91
N MET A 116 13.31 4.76 9.85
CA MET A 116 12.47 4.29 10.96
C MET A 116 13.27 3.48 11.98
N TRP A 117 14.27 2.72 11.54
CA TRP A 117 15.15 1.92 12.39
C TRP A 117 16.62 2.16 12.03
N PRO A 118 17.24 3.24 12.52
CA PRO A 118 18.65 3.53 12.25
C PRO A 118 19.62 2.47 12.78
N GLU A 119 19.22 1.77 13.86
CA GLU A 119 19.98 0.64 14.43
C GLU A 119 19.71 -0.69 13.71
N GLY A 120 18.82 -0.67 12.69
CA GLY A 120 18.43 -1.80 11.88
C GLY A 120 17.15 -2.49 12.34
N ASN A 121 16.32 -2.87 11.37
CA ASN A 121 15.24 -3.84 11.55
C ASN A 121 15.30 -4.83 10.36
N PRO A 122 16.07 -5.93 10.49
CA PRO A 122 16.19 -6.92 9.43
C PRO A 122 14.83 -7.48 9.02
N SER A 123 13.92 -7.74 9.95
CA SER A 123 12.57 -8.22 9.64
C SER A 123 11.72 -7.28 8.78
N PHE A 124 12.07 -6.00 8.65
CA PHE A 124 11.33 -5.04 7.83
C PHE A 124 11.70 -5.09 6.33
N TRP A 125 12.97 -5.35 6.00
CA TRP A 125 13.47 -5.30 4.62
C TRP A 125 14.20 -6.57 4.16
N SER A 126 14.73 -7.35 5.10
CA SER A 126 15.32 -8.67 4.85
C SER A 126 14.37 -9.75 5.35
N ASP A 127 13.40 -10.08 4.52
CA ASP A 127 13.13 -11.47 4.20
C ASP A 127 12.34 -11.52 2.89
N HIS A 128 12.72 -12.52 2.10
CA HIS A 128 12.12 -12.93 0.84
C HIS A 128 12.71 -12.34 -0.44
N THR A 129 12.71 -13.21 -1.45
CA THR A 129 13.38 -13.05 -2.74
C THR A 129 12.88 -11.81 -3.49
N PRO A 130 13.54 -11.38 -4.59
CA PRO A 130 13.08 -10.23 -5.36
C PRO A 130 11.60 -10.24 -5.76
N ASP A 131 10.99 -11.43 -5.86
CA ASP A 131 9.61 -11.67 -6.25
C ASP A 131 8.56 -11.57 -5.13
N ASP A 132 8.97 -11.58 -3.85
CA ASP A 132 8.05 -11.63 -2.69
C ASP A 132 7.79 -10.25 -2.06
N ARG A 133 8.17 -9.16 -2.74
CA ARG A 133 8.13 -7.81 -2.16
C ARG A 133 6.77 -7.16 -2.38
N PHE A 134 5.92 -7.22 -1.34
CA PHE A 134 4.58 -6.63 -1.30
C PHE A 134 4.54 -5.17 -1.77
N ILE A 135 5.49 -4.39 -1.24
CA ILE A 135 5.52 -2.94 -1.39
C ILE A 135 5.86 -2.54 -2.84
N SER A 136 6.51 -3.42 -3.61
CA SER A 136 7.11 -3.01 -4.87
C SER A 136 6.23 -3.16 -6.11
N ARG A 137 5.16 -3.94 -6.06
CA ARG A 137 4.39 -4.31 -7.26
C ARG A 137 3.13 -3.49 -7.50
N SER A 138 2.65 -2.73 -6.50
CA SER A 138 1.32 -2.12 -6.56
C SER A 138 1.32 -0.63 -6.90
N SER A 139 2.36 0.13 -6.50
CA SER A 139 2.39 1.58 -6.70
C SER A 139 3.79 2.14 -6.56
N LYS A 140 4.05 3.28 -7.20
CA LYS A 140 5.27 4.07 -6.95
C LYS A 140 5.36 4.57 -5.50
N GLN A 141 4.21 4.66 -4.83
CA GLN A 141 4.11 5.16 -3.47
C GLN A 141 2.99 4.46 -2.70
N ILE A 142 3.24 4.19 -1.42
CA ILE A 142 2.25 3.60 -0.51
C ILE A 142 2.03 4.53 0.67
N HIS A 143 0.77 4.79 0.99
CA HIS A 143 0.35 5.38 2.27
C HIS A 143 -0.12 4.26 3.18
N LEU A 144 0.51 4.16 4.35
CA LEU A 144 0.15 3.22 5.39
C LEU A 144 -0.65 3.97 6.43
N PHE A 145 -1.81 3.45 6.83
CA PHE A 145 -2.70 4.07 7.79
C PHE A 145 -2.90 3.16 9.01
N SER A 146 -3.01 3.76 10.19
CA SER A 146 -3.44 3.10 11.42
C SER A 146 -4.50 3.95 12.10
N THR A 147 -5.67 3.36 12.35
CA THR A 147 -6.71 3.95 13.20
C THR A 147 -6.36 3.71 14.66
N LEU A 148 -6.39 4.75 15.48
CA LEU A 148 -6.30 4.62 16.93
C LEU A 148 -7.69 4.20 17.44
N VAL A 149 -7.90 2.89 17.59
CA VAL A 149 -9.09 2.34 18.27
C VAL A 149 -8.79 2.11 19.75
#